data_AF-A0A5C6Y8S8-F1
#
_entry.id   AF-A0A5C6Y8S8-F1
#
_cell.length_a   1.000
_cell.length_b   1.000
_cell.length_c   1.000
_cell.angle_alpha   90.00
_cell.angle_beta   90.00
_cell.angle_gamma   90.00
#
_symmetry.space_group_name_H-M   'P 1'
#
loop_
_entity.id
_entity.type
_entity.pdbx_description
1 polymer ?
#
loop_
_entity_poly.entity_id
_entity_poly.type
_entity_poly.pdbx_seq_one_letter_code
_entity_poly.pdbx_strand_id
1 'polypeptide(L)'
;MCLFVCASSVFLSSCSSDIKDNSDKFKLGVFEIPAGKGFVKETIIRKDSIQISKHGNQIDTLSIKWKNNFFYTLKYINPKNELQKDAMYIQINKIEEDSYDFTVKIGFSKFSKKATIYKVE
;
A
#
# COMPACT_ATOMS: atom_id res chain seq x y z
N MET A 1 37.70 -35.95 36.30
CA MET A 1 37.05 -34.72 36.81
C MET A 1 36.26 -34.13 35.66
N CYS A 2 34.99 -34.50 35.54
CA CYS A 2 34.06 -33.86 34.61
C CYS A 2 33.80 -32.43 35.10
N LEU A 3 33.90 -31.44 34.23
CA LEU A 3 33.09 -30.24 34.37
C LEU A 3 32.48 -29.88 33.02
N PHE A 4 31.16 -30.06 32.99
CA PHE A 4 30.21 -29.55 32.02
C PHE A 4 30.31 -28.02 31.89
N VAL A 5 30.43 -27.51 30.67
CA VAL A 5 29.80 -26.24 30.23
C VAL A 5 29.46 -26.42 28.74
N CYS A 6 28.25 -26.88 28.42
CA CYS A 6 27.14 -26.05 27.93
C CYS A 6 27.56 -25.21 26.71
N ALA A 7 27.28 -25.67 25.50
CA ALA A 7 25.98 -25.56 24.82
C ALA A 7 26.08 -24.49 23.72
N SER A 8 26.04 -24.97 22.48
CA SER A 8 25.48 -24.32 21.30
C SER A 8 25.56 -22.79 21.30
N SER A 9 26.62 -22.25 20.72
CA SER A 9 26.63 -20.86 20.22
C SER A 9 25.61 -20.77 19.09
N VAL A 10 24.34 -20.65 19.46
CA VAL A 10 23.26 -20.20 18.58
C VAL A 10 23.70 -18.83 18.10
N PHE A 11 24.09 -18.76 16.83
CA PHE A 11 24.16 -17.51 16.09
C PHE A 11 22.77 -16.89 16.12
N LEU A 12 22.51 -16.06 17.13
CA LEU A 12 21.45 -15.08 17.06
C LEU A 12 21.93 -13.99 16.10
N SER A 13 21.91 -14.30 14.80
CA SER A 13 21.76 -13.28 13.78
C SER A 13 20.37 -12.69 14.00
N SER A 14 20.28 -11.77 14.95
CA SER A 14 19.21 -10.80 15.04
C SER A 14 19.23 -10.07 13.70
N CYS A 15 18.40 -10.53 12.78
CA CYS A 15 18.05 -9.80 11.59
C CYS A 15 17.27 -8.58 12.08
N SER A 16 18.01 -7.56 12.51
CA SER A 16 17.52 -6.20 12.53
C SER A 16 17.23 -5.90 11.08
N SER A 17 16.03 -6.27 10.63
CA SER A 17 15.49 -5.71 9.41
C SER A 17 15.40 -4.24 9.72
N ASP A 18 16.43 -3.49 9.31
CA ASP A 18 16.33 -2.07 9.15
C ASP A 18 15.08 -1.88 8.30
N ILE A 19 13.95 -1.57 8.95
CA ILE A 19 12.80 -1.01 8.27
C ILE A 19 13.30 0.39 7.91
N LYS A 20 14.19 0.45 6.91
CA LYS A 20 14.49 1.67 6.18
C LYS A 20 13.13 2.08 5.67
N ASP A 21 12.65 3.17 6.25
CA ASP A 21 11.41 3.84 5.90
C ASP A 21 11.51 4.34 4.45
N ASN A 22 11.48 3.40 3.51
CA ASN A 22 11.58 3.60 2.08
C ASN A 22 10.18 3.59 1.47
N SER A 23 9.17 3.94 2.27
CA SER A 23 7.79 4.06 1.85
C SER A 23 7.58 5.28 0.95
N ASP A 24 8.45 6.29 1.07
CA ASP A 24 8.46 7.50 0.25
C ASP A 24 8.58 7.19 -1.24
N LYS A 25 9.22 6.07 -1.61
CA LYS A 25 9.31 5.61 -3.01
C LYS A 25 7.95 5.30 -3.63
N PHE A 26 6.89 5.12 -2.83
CA PHE A 26 5.53 4.87 -3.27
C PHE A 26 4.65 6.13 -3.31
N LYS A 27 5.16 7.29 -2.89
CA LYS A 27 4.42 8.56 -2.97
C LYS A 27 4.30 9.05 -4.42
N LEU A 28 5.30 8.74 -5.25
CA LEU A 28 5.39 9.10 -6.66
C LEU A 28 5.76 7.88 -7.50
N GLY A 29 5.28 7.84 -8.74
CA GLY A 29 5.60 6.78 -9.69
C GLY A 29 4.36 6.22 -10.37
N VAL A 30 4.58 5.17 -11.16
CA VAL A 30 3.52 4.41 -11.81
C VAL A 30 3.40 3.07 -11.11
N PHE A 31 2.16 2.67 -10.87
CA PHE A 31 1.83 1.46 -10.16
C PHE A 31 0.78 0.66 -10.91
N GLU A 32 0.75 -0.65 -10.66
CA GLU A 32 -0.23 -1.56 -11.20
C GLU A 32 -0.82 -2.44 -10.09
N ILE A 33 -2.14 -2.59 -10.11
CA ILE A 33 -2.85 -3.62 -9.36
C ILE A 33 -3.18 -4.72 -10.38
N PRO A 34 -2.64 -5.94 -10.23
CA PRO A 34 -2.90 -7.03 -11.16
C PRO A 34 -4.35 -7.48 -11.08
N ALA A 35 -4.88 -7.95 -12.20
CA ALA A 35 -6.19 -8.61 -12.22
C ALA A 35 -6.12 -9.91 -11.40
N GLY A 36 -6.99 -10.05 -10.40
CA GLY A 36 -6.99 -11.19 -9.49
C GLY A 36 -7.62 -10.87 -8.14
N LYS A 37 -8.06 -11.90 -7.41
CA LYS A 37 -8.68 -11.77 -6.06
C LYS A 37 -9.86 -10.78 -6.00
N GLY A 38 -10.64 -10.65 -7.08
CA GLY A 38 -11.77 -9.72 -7.16
C GLY A 38 -11.38 -8.27 -7.48
N PHE A 39 -10.15 -8.04 -7.92
CA PHE A 39 -9.69 -6.80 -8.53
C PHE A 39 -9.50 -6.99 -10.02
N VAL A 40 -9.72 -5.89 -10.71
CA VAL A 40 -9.55 -5.68 -12.13
C VAL A 40 -8.21 -4.98 -12.34
N LYS A 41 -7.55 -5.24 -13.47
CA LYS A 41 -6.26 -4.62 -13.75
C LYS A 41 -6.41 -3.10 -13.74
N GLU A 42 -5.68 -2.45 -12.85
CA GLU A 42 -5.75 -1.01 -12.65
C GLU A 42 -4.35 -0.41 -12.70
N THR A 43 -4.16 0.60 -13.54
CA THR A 43 -2.93 1.38 -13.62
C THR A 43 -3.12 2.66 -12.84
N ILE A 44 -2.21 2.93 -11.92
CA ILE A 44 -2.25 4.06 -11.01
C ILE A 44 -1.03 4.93 -11.27
N ILE A 45 -1.23 6.21 -11.52
CA ILE A 45 -0.15 7.19 -11.70
C ILE A 45 -0.24 8.18 -10.56
N ARG A 46 0.79 8.26 -9.71
CA ARG A 46 0.86 9.26 -8.62
C ARG A 46 1.79 10.40 -9.00
N LYS A 47 1.24 11.60 -8.95
CA LYS A 47 1.97 12.86 -9.14
C LYS A 47 1.57 13.82 -8.03
N ASP A 48 2.52 14.07 -7.13
CA ASP A 48 2.38 14.97 -5.99
C ASP A 48 1.16 14.65 -5.11
N SER A 49 0.14 15.52 -5.15
CA SER A 49 -1.09 15.41 -4.37
C SER A 49 -2.24 14.78 -5.16
N ILE A 50 -1.97 14.19 -6.33
CA ILE A 50 -2.96 13.58 -7.21
C ILE A 50 -2.59 12.13 -7.54
N GLN A 51 -3.61 11.28 -7.60
CA GLN A 51 -3.57 9.94 -8.12
C GLN A 51 -4.52 9.81 -9.32
N ILE A 52 -4.03 9.33 -10.45
CA ILE A 52 -4.85 9.01 -11.62
C ILE A 52 -5.00 7.49 -11.67
N SER A 53 -6.23 7.00 -11.53
CA SER A 53 -6.60 5.59 -11.67
C SER A 53 -7.14 5.34 -13.06
N LYS A 54 -6.61 4.32 -13.75
CA LYS A 54 -7.09 3.85 -15.04
C LYS A 54 -7.47 2.38 -14.93
N HIS A 55 -8.72 2.07 -15.23
CA HIS A 55 -9.17 0.70 -15.32
C HIS A 55 -10.15 0.55 -16.51
N GLY A 56 -9.76 -0.27 -17.48
CA GLY A 56 -10.47 -0.39 -18.76
C GLY A 56 -10.49 0.96 -19.49
N ASN A 57 -11.69 1.42 -19.86
CA ASN A 57 -11.90 2.74 -20.49
C ASN A 57 -12.21 3.85 -19.48
N GLN A 58 -12.23 3.54 -18.17
CA GLN A 58 -12.53 4.52 -17.14
C GLN A 58 -11.24 5.12 -16.59
N ILE A 59 -11.21 6.45 -16.54
CA ILE A 59 -10.13 7.22 -15.93
C ILE A 59 -10.76 8.09 -14.85
N ASP A 60 -10.27 7.94 -13.63
CA ASP A 60 -10.70 8.73 -12.49
C ASP A 60 -9.49 9.40 -11.83
N THR A 61 -9.70 10.62 -11.37
CA THR A 61 -8.68 11.42 -10.70
C THR A 61 -9.05 11.59 -9.24
N LEU A 62 -8.11 11.24 -8.36
CA LEU A 62 -8.26 11.29 -6.91
C LEU A 62 -7.23 12.23 -6.31
N SER A 63 -7.62 13.00 -5.29
CA SER A 63 -6.68 13.70 -4.43
C SER A 63 -6.10 12.71 -3.41
N ILE A 64 -4.79 12.75 -3.21
CA ILE A 64 -4.09 11.99 -2.17
C ILE A 64 -3.65 12.90 -1.03
N LYS A 65 -3.89 12.48 0.21
CA LYS A 65 -3.42 13.16 1.42
C LYS A 65 -2.74 12.15 2.34
N TRP A 66 -1.43 12.28 2.50
CA TRP A 66 -0.65 11.45 3.40
C TRP A 66 -0.77 11.96 4.83
N LYS A 67 -1.14 11.08 5.76
CA LYS A 67 -1.07 11.36 7.20
C LYS A 67 0.32 11.03 7.74
N ASN A 68 0.89 9.94 7.24
CA ASN A 68 2.26 9.51 7.48
C ASN A 68 2.65 8.50 6.38
N ASN A 69 3.80 7.87 6.52
CA ASN A 69 4.39 6.94 5.56
C ASN A 69 3.60 5.64 5.31
N PHE A 70 2.70 5.26 6.22
CA PHE A 70 1.89 4.04 6.12
C PHE A 70 0.38 4.32 5.97
N PHE A 71 -0.05 5.58 6.06
CA PHE A 71 -1.46 5.94 6.07
C PHE A 71 -1.72 7.15 5.19
N TYR A 72 -2.64 6.99 4.23
CA TYR A 72 -3.10 8.07 3.37
C TYR A 72 -4.59 7.96 3.05
N THR A 73 -5.16 9.08 2.66
CA THR A 73 -6.57 9.18 2.25
C THR A 73 -6.64 9.52 0.78
N LEU A 74 -7.53 8.82 0.05
CA LEU A 74 -7.92 9.14 -1.31
C LEU A 74 -9.33 9.69 -1.33
N LYS A 75 -9.58 10.67 -2.19
CA LYS A 75 -10.92 11.21 -2.45
C LYS A 75 -11.05 11.53 -3.93
N TYR A 76 -12.16 11.13 -4.56
CA TYR A 76 -12.43 11.49 -5.95
C TYR A 76 -12.54 13.01 -6.09
N ILE A 77 -11.86 13.57 -7.08
CA ILE A 77 -11.97 15.01 -7.39
C ILE A 77 -13.33 15.31 -8.01
N ASN A 78 -13.81 14.42 -8.89
CA ASN A 78 -15.12 14.52 -9.52
C ASN A 78 -15.92 13.22 -9.30
N PRO A 79 -16.55 13.05 -8.12
CA PRO A 79 -17.31 11.85 -7.81
C PRO A 79 -18.56 11.77 -8.68
N LYS A 80 -18.73 10.64 -9.39
CA LYS A 80 -19.87 10.42 -10.29
C LYS A 80 -21.10 9.85 -9.58
N ASN A 81 -20.88 9.12 -8.49
CA ASN A 81 -21.92 8.41 -7.72
C ASN A 81 -21.75 8.66 -6.21
N GLU A 82 -22.80 8.41 -5.42
CA GLU A 82 -22.77 8.56 -3.94
C GLU A 82 -21.60 7.79 -3.30
N LEU A 83 -21.33 6.57 -3.75
CA LEU A 83 -20.21 5.74 -3.24
C LEU A 83 -18.83 6.39 -3.43
N GLN A 84 -18.66 7.24 -4.45
CA GLN A 84 -17.39 7.93 -4.71
C GLN A 84 -17.23 9.22 -3.90
N LYS A 85 -18.30 9.72 -3.26
CA LYS A 85 -18.22 10.92 -2.40
C LYS A 85 -17.46 10.64 -1.11
N ASP A 86 -17.51 9.39 -0.65
CA ASP A 86 -16.83 8.95 0.55
C ASP A 86 -15.31 8.89 0.36
N ALA A 87 -14.59 9.29 1.41
CA ALA A 87 -13.15 9.16 1.46
C ALA A 87 -12.73 7.70 1.63
N MET A 88 -11.67 7.31 0.92
CA MET A 88 -11.03 6.01 1.07
C MET A 88 -9.81 6.16 1.97
N TYR A 89 -9.77 5.42 3.06
CA TYR A 89 -8.65 5.37 3.99
C TYR A 89 -7.79 4.16 3.68
N ILE A 90 -6.54 4.40 3.31
CA ILE A 90 -5.58 3.37 2.96
C ILE A 90 -4.56 3.24 4.07
N GLN A 91 -4.36 2.00 4.51
CA GLN A 91 -3.31 1.59 5.44
C GLN A 91 -2.38 0.59 4.74
N ILE A 92 -1.11 0.94 4.62
CA ILE A 92 -0.05 0.03 4.15
C ILE A 92 0.26 -0.93 5.29
N ASN A 93 0.16 -2.24 5.03
CA ASN A 93 0.38 -3.30 6.03
C ASN A 93 1.76 -3.94 5.91
N LYS A 94 2.29 -4.07 4.69
CA LYS A 94 3.56 -4.72 4.39
C LYS A 94 4.23 -4.03 3.21
N ILE A 95 5.51 -3.73 3.32
CA ILE A 95 6.32 -3.13 2.25
C ILE A 95 7.33 -4.16 1.77
N GLU A 96 7.46 -4.27 0.45
CA GLU A 96 8.47 -5.05 -0.25
C GLU A 96 9.36 -4.11 -1.10
N GLU A 97 10.25 -4.68 -1.89
CA GLU A 97 11.19 -3.93 -2.73
C GLU A 97 10.48 -3.07 -3.79
N ASP A 98 9.52 -3.62 -4.50
CA ASP A 98 8.78 -3.00 -5.59
C ASP A 98 7.27 -2.96 -5.34
N SER A 99 6.80 -3.42 -4.20
CA SER A 99 5.37 -3.58 -3.94
C SER A 99 5.01 -3.33 -2.49
N TYR A 100 3.71 -3.18 -2.23
CA TYR A 100 3.19 -3.16 -0.86
C TYR A 100 1.77 -3.69 -0.78
N ASP A 101 1.46 -4.30 0.37
CA ASP A 101 0.12 -4.72 0.72
C ASP A 101 -0.60 -3.58 1.45
N PHE A 102 -1.85 -3.33 1.10
CA PHE A 102 -2.66 -2.32 1.75
C PHE A 102 -4.07 -2.79 2.07
N THR A 103 -4.66 -2.17 3.07
CA THR A 103 -6.07 -2.28 3.43
C THR A 103 -6.76 -0.97 3.09
N VAL A 104 -7.86 -1.03 2.34
CA VAL A 104 -8.73 0.12 2.05
C VAL A 104 -10.04 0.02 2.82
N LYS A 105 -10.46 1.13 3.42
CA LYS A 105 -11.78 1.31 4.06
C LYS A 105 -12.48 2.51 3.47
N ILE A 106 -13.77 2.39 3.16
CA ILE A 106 -14.56 3.46 2.54
C ILE A 106 -15.48 4.09 3.59
N GLY A 107 -15.30 5.38 3.86
CA GLY A 107 -16.14 6.14 4.80
C GLY A 107 -16.25 5.47 6.19
N PHE A 108 -17.49 5.41 6.72
CA PHE A 108 -17.85 4.70 7.95
C PHE A 108 -18.44 3.30 7.69
N SER A 109 -18.35 2.82 6.45
CA SER A 109 -18.89 1.52 6.09
C SER A 109 -18.06 0.40 6.74
N LYS A 110 -18.67 -0.76 6.95
CA LYS A 110 -17.94 -1.99 7.34
C LYS A 110 -17.12 -2.58 6.18
N PHE A 111 -17.13 -1.92 5.01
CA PHE A 111 -16.43 -2.40 3.84
C PHE A 111 -14.92 -2.16 3.98
N SER A 112 -14.18 -3.26 3.95
CA SER A 112 -12.74 -3.31 4.04
C SER A 112 -12.23 -4.30 3.01
N LYS A 113 -11.27 -3.91 2.19
CA LYS A 113 -10.59 -4.81 1.25
C LYS A 113 -9.09 -4.73 1.40
N LYS A 114 -8.42 -5.86 1.17
CA LYS A 114 -6.96 -5.96 1.11
C LYS A 114 -6.52 -6.20 -0.32
N ALA A 115 -5.46 -5.54 -0.74
CA ALA A 115 -4.86 -5.70 -2.06
C ALA A 115 -3.35 -5.47 -1.99
N THR A 116 -2.67 -5.86 -3.06
CA THR A 116 -1.25 -5.62 -3.28
C THR A 116 -1.12 -4.73 -4.50
N ILE A 117 -0.23 -3.75 -4.42
CA ILE A 117 0.08 -2.84 -5.52
C ILE A 117 1.57 -2.88 -5.80
N TYR A 118 1.91 -2.88 -7.08
CA TYR A 118 3.28 -3.03 -7.58
C TYR A 118 3.70 -1.73 -8.24
N LYS A 119 4.91 -1.25 -7.96
CA LYS A 119 5.56 -0.15 -8.66
C LYS A 119 6.14 -0.68 -9.96
N VAL A 120 5.84 -0.01 -11.07
CA VAL A 120 6.31 -0.38 -12.39
C VAL A 120 7.28 0.65 -12.98
N GLU A 121 7.21 1.91 -12.53
CA GLU A 121 8.14 3.00 -12.87
C GLU A 121 8.42 3.90 -11.65
#